data_AF-A0A0F9RBJ9-F1
#
_entry.id   AF-A0A0F9RBJ9-F1
#
_cell.length_a   1.000
_cell.length_b   1.000
_cell.length_c   1.000
_cell.angle_alpha   90.00
_cell.angle_beta   90.00
_cell.angle_gamma   90.00
#
_symmetry.space_group_name_H-M   'P 1'
#
loop_
_entity.id
_entity.type
_entity.pdbx_description
1 polymer ?
#
loop_
_entity_poly.entity_id
_entity_poly.type
_entity_poly.pdbx_seq_one_letter_code
_entity_poly.pdbx_strand_id
1 'polypeptide(L)'
;MILPMFDKEYLEKIRIEKEKWEEKLNAAKQRDVKFETDSGIPIKHLYTPLDAKGDYLEKVNFPGQSPYTRGVYPNMYRGKLWTMRLFSGHGTPEKSRHFA
;
A
#
# COMPACT_ATOMS: atom_id res chain seq x y z
N MET A 1 -0.66 -27.61 0.28
CA MET A 1 0.72 -27.25 0.69
C MET A 1 0.69 -25.76 1.04
N ILE A 2 0.77 -25.40 2.31
CA ILE A 2 0.64 -24.01 2.77
C ILE A 2 2.00 -23.33 2.56
N LEU A 3 2.01 -22.20 1.85
CA LEU A 3 3.23 -21.44 1.58
C LEU A 3 3.82 -20.91 2.90
N PRO A 4 5.08 -21.26 3.26
CA PRO A 4 5.70 -20.92 4.54
C PRO A 4 6.24 -19.48 4.57
N MET A 5 5.57 -18.54 3.90
CA MET A 5 6.07 -17.18 3.65
C MET A 5 6.45 -16.42 4.95
N PHE A 6 5.84 -16.78 6.08
CA PHE A 6 6.08 -16.18 7.39
C PHE A 6 6.61 -17.18 8.44
N ASP A 7 7.06 -18.35 8.01
CA ASP A 7 7.76 -19.28 8.90
C ASP A 7 9.14 -18.73 9.28
N LYS A 8 9.59 -18.96 10.52
CA LYS A 8 10.85 -18.40 11.02
C LYS A 8 12.06 -18.86 10.21
N GLU A 9 12.12 -20.13 9.82
CA GLU A 9 13.25 -20.65 9.03
C GLU A 9 13.25 -20.05 7.62
N TYR A 10 12.06 -19.87 7.05
CA TYR A 10 11.92 -19.28 5.73
C TYR A 10 12.26 -17.78 5.72
N LEU A 11 11.82 -17.03 6.72
CA LEU A 11 12.19 -15.62 6.89
C LEU A 11 13.69 -15.45 7.03
N GLU A 12 14.36 -16.33 7.77
CA GLU A 12 15.82 -16.31 7.89
C GLU A 12 16.52 -16.59 6.56
N LYS A 13 16.00 -17.55 5.77
CA LYS A 13 16.47 -17.78 4.41
C LYS A 13 16.31 -16.55 3.52
N ILE A 14 15.17 -15.86 3.60
CA ILE A 14 14.95 -14.59 2.87
C ILE A 14 15.98 -13.55 3.29
N ARG A 15 16.29 -13.43 4.59
CA ARG A 15 17.28 -12.48 5.11
C ARG A 15 18.65 -12.71 4.47
N ILE A 16 19.12 -13.96 4.48
CA ILE A 16 20.43 -14.34 3.92
C ILE A 16 20.49 -14.06 2.41
N GLU A 17 19.46 -14.44 1.65
CA GLU A 17 19.43 -14.19 0.20
C GLU A 17 19.30 -12.71 -0.13
N LYS A 18 18.60 -11.94 0.71
CA LYS A 18 18.50 -10.48 0.59
C LYS A 18 19.86 -9.82 0.78
N GLU A 19 20.65 -10.23 1.79
CA GLU A 19 22.01 -9.70 2.02
C GLU A 19 22.92 -9.95 0.81
N LYS A 20 22.88 -11.16 0.24
CA LYS A 20 23.63 -11.48 -0.99
C LYS A 20 23.21 -10.62 -2.18
N TRP A 21 21.93 -10.26 -2.26
CA TRP A 21 21.43 -9.38 -3.31
C TRP A 21 21.82 -7.91 -3.07
N GLU A 22 21.84 -7.45 -1.82
CA GLU A 22 22.28 -6.10 -1.45
C GLU A 22 23.75 -5.84 -1.81
N GLU A 23 24.62 -6.84 -1.66
CA GLU A 23 26.01 -6.77 -2.15
C GLU A 23 26.09 -6.47 -3.66
N LYS A 24 25.25 -7.14 -4.46
CA LYS A 24 25.18 -6.91 -5.91
C LYS A 24 24.59 -5.55 -6.25
N LEU A 25 23.62 -5.09 -5.45
CA LEU A 25 23.00 -3.78 -5.61
C LEU A 25 24.03 -2.66 -5.36
N ASN A 26 24.85 -2.79 -4.33
CA ASN A 26 25.87 -1.80 -3.99
C ASN A 26 26.97 -1.68 -5.07
N ALA A 27 27.25 -2.77 -5.79
CA ALA A 27 28.16 -2.76 -6.93
C ALA A 27 27.54 -2.15 -8.21
N ALA A 28 26.21 -1.98 -8.26
CA ALA A 28 25.52 -1.47 -9.43
C ALA A 28 25.50 0.07 -9.45
N LYS A 29 25.62 0.65 -10.65
CA LYS A 29 25.51 2.11 -10.82
C LYS A 29 24.08 2.55 -10.56
N GLN A 30 23.92 3.52 -9.66
CA GLN A 30 22.64 4.18 -9.39
C GLN A 30 22.60 5.58 -10.01
N ARG A 31 21.39 6.07 -10.28
CA ARG A 31 21.19 7.46 -10.73
C ARG A 31 21.31 8.38 -9.52
N ASP A 32 21.85 9.57 -9.74
CA ASP A 32 21.94 10.61 -8.70
C ASP A 32 20.60 11.35 -8.57
N VAL A 33 19.63 10.65 -7.97
CA VAL A 33 18.30 11.19 -7.67
C VAL A 33 17.86 10.69 -6.29
N LYS A 34 17.04 11.49 -5.61
CA LYS A 34 16.41 11.04 -4.37
C LYS A 34 15.27 10.08 -4.69
N PHE A 35 15.32 8.88 -4.13
CA PHE A 35 14.24 7.90 -4.21
C PHE A 35 13.29 8.10 -3.04
N GLU A 36 12.41 9.10 -3.15
CA GLU A 36 11.41 9.44 -2.14
C GLU A 36 10.04 9.67 -2.79
N THR A 37 8.97 9.50 -2.00
CA THR A 37 7.62 9.94 -2.40
C THR A 37 7.52 11.46 -2.38
N ASP A 38 6.47 12.02 -2.98
CA ASP A 38 6.18 13.47 -2.93
C ASP A 38 6.04 14.03 -1.51
N SER A 39 5.81 13.16 -0.52
CA SER A 39 5.75 13.51 0.90
C SER A 39 7.10 13.37 1.63
N GLY A 40 8.20 13.11 0.91
CA GLY A 40 9.54 12.96 1.48
C GLY A 40 9.80 11.62 2.18
N ILE A 41 8.96 10.60 1.95
CA ILE A 41 9.16 9.27 2.54
C ILE A 41 10.16 8.49 1.66
N PRO A 42 11.30 8.02 2.19
CA PRO A 42 12.30 7.29 1.43
C PRO A 42 11.77 5.92 0.98
N ILE A 43 12.04 5.56 -0.27
CA ILE A 43 11.60 4.30 -0.88
C ILE A 43 12.79 3.33 -0.93
N LYS A 44 12.65 2.16 -0.30
CA LYS A 44 13.66 1.10 -0.40
C LYS A 44 13.70 0.50 -1.81
N HIS A 45 14.86 0.01 -2.21
CA HIS A 45 15.05 -0.72 -3.48
C HIS A 45 14.19 -1.98 -3.56
N LEU A 46 13.94 -2.64 -2.43
CA LEU A 46 13.15 -3.86 -2.36
C LEU A 46 12.45 -3.96 -1.00
N TYR A 47 11.16 -4.26 -1.04
CA TYR A 47 10.37 -4.65 0.12
C TYR A 47 10.13 -6.16 0.08
N THR A 48 10.29 -6.80 1.23
CA THR A 48 10.22 -8.25 1.40
C THR A 48 9.26 -8.60 2.54
N PRO A 49 8.91 -9.89 2.75
CA PRO A 49 8.13 -10.29 3.93
C PRO A 49 8.75 -9.86 5.27
N LEU A 50 10.08 -9.64 5.33
CA LEU A 50 10.77 -9.09 6.50
C LEU A 50 10.37 -7.64 6.83
N ASP A 51 9.83 -6.91 5.86
CA ASP A 51 9.39 -5.52 6.01
C ASP A 51 7.93 -5.42 6.50
N ALA A 52 7.18 -6.52 6.46
CA ALA A 52 5.83 -6.60 7.02
C ALA A 52 5.91 -6.62 8.56
N LYS A 53 5.86 -5.44 9.18
CA LYS A 53 5.88 -5.28 10.64
C LYS A 53 4.48 -5.07 11.20
N GLY A 54 4.19 -5.74 12.31
CA GLY A 54 2.97 -5.54 13.11
C GLY A 54 2.05 -6.75 13.10
N ASP A 55 1.16 -6.80 14.09
CA ASP A 55 0.13 -7.84 14.18
C ASP A 55 -0.92 -7.62 13.09
N TYR A 56 -1.17 -8.65 12.29
CA TYR A 56 -2.14 -8.59 11.19
C TYR A 56 -3.55 -8.27 11.72
N LEU A 57 -3.97 -8.90 12.81
CA LEU A 57 -5.30 -8.73 13.40
C LEU A 57 -5.45 -7.35 14.05
N GLU A 58 -4.39 -6.78 14.61
CA GLU A 58 -4.47 -5.44 15.21
C GLU A 58 -4.33 -4.30 14.18
N LYS A 59 -3.41 -4.40 13.22
CA LYS A 59 -3.08 -3.28 12.32
C LYS A 59 -3.84 -3.29 11.00
N VAL A 60 -4.17 -4.48 10.50
CA VAL A 60 -4.77 -4.63 9.16
C VAL A 60 -6.22 -5.08 9.29
N ASN A 61 -6.43 -6.16 10.05
CA ASN A 61 -7.69 -6.84 10.30
C ASN A 61 -8.50 -7.16 9.02
N PHE A 62 -9.75 -7.59 9.17
CA PHE A 62 -10.68 -7.85 8.08
C PHE A 62 -11.47 -6.58 7.70
N PRO A 63 -11.92 -6.44 6.44
CA PRO A 63 -12.79 -5.33 6.04
C PRO A 63 -14.03 -5.26 6.94
N GLY A 64 -14.44 -4.04 7.31
CA GLY A 64 -15.57 -3.81 8.22
C GLY A 64 -15.25 -4.02 9.70
N GLN A 65 -13.99 -4.28 10.07
CA GLN A 65 -13.56 -4.37 11.46
C GLN A 65 -12.48 -3.32 11.77
N SER A 66 -12.45 -2.84 13.02
CA SER A 66 -11.40 -1.91 13.49
C SER A 66 -10.01 -2.54 13.30
N PRO A 67 -9.00 -1.78 12.83
CA PRO A 67 -8.96 -0.32 12.60
C PRO A 67 -9.42 0.13 11.20
N TYR A 68 -10.17 -0.72 10.49
CA TYR A 68 -10.75 -0.45 9.17
C TYR A 68 -9.72 -0.18 8.06
N THR A 69 -8.47 -0.63 8.24
CA THR A 69 -7.38 -0.49 7.26
C THR A 69 -7.75 -1.07 5.89
N ARG A 70 -8.56 -2.14 5.86
CA ARG A 70 -9.04 -2.77 4.61
C ARG A 70 -10.41 -2.27 4.13
N GLY A 71 -10.93 -1.21 4.74
CA GLY A 71 -12.22 -0.60 4.42
C GLY A 71 -13.25 -0.75 5.54
N VAL A 72 -14.22 0.18 5.54
CA VAL A 72 -15.24 0.30 6.59
C VAL A 72 -16.40 -0.68 6.45
N TYR A 73 -16.57 -1.32 5.28
CA TYR A 73 -17.65 -2.28 5.03
C TYR A 73 -17.09 -3.67 4.72
N PRO A 74 -17.72 -4.77 5.17
CA PRO A 74 -17.23 -6.13 4.91
C PRO A 74 -17.17 -6.51 3.42
N ASN A 75 -18.14 -6.04 2.63
CA ASN A 75 -18.28 -6.39 1.21
C ASN A 75 -17.88 -5.27 0.23
N MET A 76 -17.54 -4.07 0.73
CA MET A 76 -17.07 -2.91 -0.03
C MET A 76 -17.80 -2.75 -1.38
N TYR A 77 -17.05 -2.59 -2.47
CA TYR A 77 -17.56 -2.34 -3.81
C TYR A 77 -18.21 -3.56 -4.48
N ARG A 78 -18.16 -4.75 -3.85
CA ARG A 78 -18.99 -5.89 -4.27
C ARG A 78 -20.44 -5.73 -3.83
N GLY A 79 -20.70 -4.97 -2.75
CA GLY A 79 -22.04 -4.64 -2.28
C GLY A 79 -22.59 -3.37 -2.92
N LYS A 80 -21.80 -2.29 -2.91
CA LYS A 80 -22.18 -1.01 -3.51
C LYS A 80 -20.95 -0.28 -4.04
N LEU A 81 -20.99 0.14 -5.30
CA LEU A 81 -19.94 0.97 -5.90
C LEU A 81 -19.78 2.29 -5.13
N TRP A 82 -18.60 2.89 -5.22
CA TRP A 82 -18.40 4.24 -4.71
C TRP A 82 -19.34 5.21 -5.45
N THR A 83 -19.78 6.26 -4.75
CA THR A 83 -20.59 7.29 -5.41
C THR A 83 -19.68 8.10 -6.33
N MET A 84 -19.92 8.03 -7.64
CA MET A 84 -19.33 8.96 -8.59
C MET A 84 -19.90 10.35 -8.33
N ARG A 85 -19.11 11.24 -7.71
CA ARG A 85 -19.48 12.63 -7.49
C ARG A 85 -18.66 13.50 -8.41
N LEU A 86 -19.29 13.92 -9.49
CA LEU A 86 -18.74 14.98 -10.33
C LEU A 86 -18.93 16.29 -9.59
N PHE A 87 -17.88 17.10 -9.54
CA PHE A 87 -18.01 18.47 -9.11
C PHE A 87 -18.59 19.27 -10.28
N SER A 88 -19.78 19.84 -10.11
CA SER A 88 -20.41 20.75 -11.07
C SER A 88 -20.69 22.10 -10.40
N GLY A 89 -20.41 23.18 -11.12
CA GLY A 89 -20.61 24.54 -10.65
C GLY A 89 -20.12 25.55 -11.68
N HIS A 90 -20.97 26.52 -12.03
CA HIS A 90 -20.63 27.56 -13.00
C HIS A 90 -21.40 28.85 -12.74
N GLY A 91 -20.68 29.94 -12.48
CA GLY A 91 -21.24 31.28 -12.36
C GLY A 91 -22.23 31.44 -11.20
N THR A 92 -23.44 31.90 -11.50
CA THR A 92 -24.49 32.16 -10.49
C THR A 92 -25.18 30.85 -10.05
N PRO A 93 -25.92 30.87 -8.92
CA PRO A 93 -26.69 29.70 -8.46
C PRO A 93 -27.65 29.16 -9.52
N GLU A 94 -28.31 30.02 -10.29
CA GLU A 94 -29.26 29.63 -11.34
C GLU A 94 -28.56 28.89 -12.48
N LYS A 95 -27.37 29.37 -12.87
CA LYS A 95 -26.55 28.73 -13.92
C LYS A 95 -26.02 27.38 -13.44
N SER A 96 -25.49 27.32 -12.22
CA SER A 96 -25.00 26.07 -11.64
C SER A 96 -26.08 24.99 -11.56
N ARG A 97 -27.33 25.37 -11.23
CA ARG A 97 -28.48 24.43 -11.24
C ARG A 97 -28.79 23.86 -12.62
N HIS A 98 -28.55 24.61 -13.70
CA HIS A 98 -28.80 24.14 -15.07
C HIS A 98 -27.68 23.26 -15.63
N PHE A 99 -26.46 23.39 -15.09
CA PHE A 99 -25.28 22.62 -15.49
C PHE A 99 -25.12 21.29 -14.73
N ALA A 100 -25.72 21.18 -13.54
CA ALA A 100 -25.76 19.97 -12.75
C ALA A 100 -26.90 19.04 -13.20
#